data_AF-A0A1U7RKG5-F1
#
_entry.id   AF-A0A1U7RKG5-F1
#
_cell.length_a   1.000
_cell.length_b   1.000
_cell.length_c   1.000
_cell.angle_alpha   90.00
_cell.angle_beta   90.00
_cell.angle_gamma   90.00
#
_symmetry.space_group_name_H-M   'P 1'
#
loop_
_entity.id
_entity.type
_entity.pdbx_description
1 polymer ?
#
loop_
_entity_poly.entity_id
_entity_poly.type
_entity_poly.pdbx_seq_one_letter_code
_entity_poly.pdbx_strand_id
1 'polypeptide(L)'
;REPVLPPRRLGPVEAFWHRFLQPGGVWRYQVFRAYRGGVFAVCFLLIPTWVIYYHVKYQVMNKPYGLVCSKPRIFPGDTILETGEVVPPLAEEISGHH
;
A
#
# COMPACT_ATOMS: atom_id res chain seq x y z
N ARG A 1 20.37 -7.57 -46.44
CA ARG A 1 20.79 -7.09 -45.11
C ARG A 1 19.71 -6.14 -44.65
N GLU A 2 18.96 -6.48 -43.61
CA GLU A 2 17.92 -5.61 -43.08
C GLU A 2 18.55 -4.35 -42.45
N PRO A 3 17.92 -3.16 -42.57
CA PRO A 3 18.39 -1.97 -41.89
C PRO A 3 18.21 -2.14 -40.38
N VAL A 4 19.32 -2.35 -39.67
CA VAL A 4 19.33 -2.42 -38.20
C VAL A 4 19.46 -1.00 -37.66
N LEU A 5 18.53 -0.62 -36.78
CA LEU A 5 18.60 0.66 -36.07
C LEU A 5 19.89 0.74 -35.23
N PRO A 6 20.48 1.94 -35.08
CA PRO A 6 21.67 2.12 -34.27
C PRO A 6 21.41 1.70 -32.81
N PRO A 7 22.43 1.16 -32.11
CA PRO A 7 22.27 0.69 -30.74
C PRO A 7 21.79 1.82 -29.82
N ARG A 8 20.78 1.51 -29.01
CA ARG A 8 20.21 2.44 -28.03
C ARG A 8 21.27 2.88 -27.03
N ARG A 9 21.40 4.18 -26.81
CA ARG A 9 22.25 4.73 -25.75
C ARG A 9 21.61 4.44 -24.38
N LEU A 10 22.29 3.65 -23.56
CA LEU A 10 21.87 3.34 -22.19
C LEU A 10 22.16 4.52 -21.27
N GLY A 11 21.23 4.87 -20.38
CA GLY A 11 21.49 5.85 -19.33
C GLY A 11 22.53 5.35 -18.31
N PRO A 12 23.08 6.21 -17.43
CA PRO A 12 24.16 5.82 -16.51
C PRO A 12 23.77 4.66 -15.57
N VAL A 13 22.55 4.68 -15.02
CA VAL A 13 22.02 3.61 -14.16
C VAL A 13 21.77 2.32 -14.96
N GLU A 14 21.24 2.45 -16.17
CA GLU A 14 20.96 1.31 -17.05
C GLU A 14 22.26 0.65 -17.54
N ALA A 15 23.26 1.45 -17.87
CA ALA A 15 24.60 0.99 -18.22
C ALA A 15 25.31 0.28 -17.06
N PHE A 16 25.14 0.77 -15.83
CA PHE A 16 25.61 0.09 -14.62
C PHE A 16 24.99 -1.30 -14.50
N TRP A 17 23.66 -1.40 -14.52
CA TRP A 17 22.97 -2.69 -14.39
C TRP A 17 23.32 -3.65 -15.53
N HIS A 18 23.44 -3.13 -16.76
CA HIS A 18 23.87 -3.91 -17.91
C HIS A 18 25.25 -4.53 -17.70
N ARG A 19 26.24 -3.74 -17.26
CA ARG A 19 27.60 -4.22 -16.95
C ARG A 19 27.64 -5.16 -15.75
N PHE A 20 26.84 -4.88 -14.72
CA PHE A 20 26.75 -5.72 -13.53
C PHE A 20 26.21 -7.12 -13.85
N LEU A 21 25.30 -7.24 -14.83
CA LEU A 21 24.70 -8.51 -15.24
C LEU A 21 25.56 -9.31 -16.24
N GLN A 22 26.47 -8.68 -16.98
CA GLN A 22 27.33 -9.31 -18.00
C GLN A 22 28.19 -10.51 -17.53
N PRO A 23 28.83 -10.50 -16.35
CA PRO A 23 29.56 -11.69 -15.87
C PRO A 23 28.64 -12.88 -15.55
N GLY A 24 27.31 -12.71 -15.68
CA GLY A 24 26.33 -13.74 -15.39
C GLY A 24 26.30 -14.11 -13.89
N GLY A 25 25.31 -14.91 -13.52
CA GLY A 25 25.20 -15.46 -12.17
C GLY A 25 23.81 -15.28 -11.56
N VAL A 26 23.30 -16.36 -10.98
CA VAL A 26 21.95 -16.43 -10.41
C VAL A 26 21.73 -15.33 -9.35
N TRP A 27 22.70 -15.09 -8.47
CA TRP A 27 22.57 -14.10 -7.40
C TRP A 27 22.42 -12.67 -7.95
N ARG A 28 23.17 -12.31 -9.00
CA ARG A 28 23.12 -10.96 -9.61
C ARG A 28 21.77 -10.69 -10.24
N TYR A 29 21.22 -11.69 -10.91
CA TYR A 29 19.87 -11.63 -11.47
C TYR A 29 18.81 -11.46 -10.37
N GLN A 30 18.93 -12.19 -9.26
CA GLN A 30 18.01 -12.06 -8.13
C GLN A 30 18.05 -10.65 -7.52
N VAL A 31 19.23 -10.06 -7.34
CA VAL A 31 19.37 -8.68 -6.86
C VAL A 31 18.76 -7.68 -7.84
N PHE A 32 19.02 -7.84 -9.14
CA PHE A 32 18.40 -6.98 -10.15
C PHE A 32 16.87 -7.12 -10.17
N ARG A 33 16.34 -8.33 -9.99
CA ARG A 33 14.91 -8.58 -9.86
C ARG A 33 14.33 -7.89 -8.63
N ALA A 34 15.00 -7.96 -7.49
CA ALA A 34 14.59 -7.27 -6.27
C ALA A 34 14.62 -5.74 -6.44
N TYR A 35 15.67 -5.19 -7.05
CA TYR A 35 15.77 -3.77 -7.38
C TYR A 35 14.60 -3.32 -8.25
N ARG A 36 14.33 -4.05 -9.35
CA ARG A 36 13.24 -3.72 -10.27
C ARG A 36 11.87 -3.80 -9.59
N GLY A 37 11.67 -4.82 -8.75
CA GLY A 37 10.47 -4.94 -7.91
C GLY A 37 10.32 -3.78 -6.93
N GLY A 38 11.42 -3.35 -6.30
CA GLY A 38 11.45 -2.20 -5.39
C GLY A 38 11.12 -0.89 -6.09
N VAL A 39 11.73 -0.62 -7.25
CA VAL A 39 11.40 0.57 -8.07
C VAL A 39 9.93 0.55 -8.46
N PHE A 40 9.40 -0.60 -8.88
CA PHE A 40 7.99 -0.73 -9.20
C PHE A 40 7.10 -0.42 -8.00
N ALA A 41 7.39 -1.00 -6.83
CA ALA A 41 6.62 -0.75 -5.61
C ALA A 41 6.65 0.73 -5.22
N VAL A 42 7.79 1.40 -5.30
CA VAL A 42 7.88 2.84 -4.98
C VAL A 42 7.10 3.67 -5.99
N CYS A 43 7.33 3.48 -7.28
CA CYS A 43 6.74 4.32 -8.32
C CYS A 43 5.24 4.09 -8.51
N PHE A 44 4.77 2.85 -8.41
CA PHE A 44 3.39 2.50 -8.73
C PHE A 44 2.49 2.24 -7.51
N LEU A 45 3.07 1.98 -6.33
CA LEU A 45 2.28 1.78 -5.11
C LEU A 45 2.48 2.95 -4.15
N LEU A 46 3.72 3.22 -3.73
CA LEU A 46 4.00 4.17 -2.67
C LEU A 46 3.64 5.62 -3.06
N ILE A 47 4.17 6.09 -4.18
CA ILE A 47 3.93 7.47 -4.63
C ILE A 47 2.43 7.71 -4.90
N PRO A 48 1.71 6.87 -5.68
CA PRO A 48 0.28 7.09 -5.91
C PRO A 48 -0.54 7.00 -4.63
N THR A 49 -0.25 6.04 -3.74
CA THR A 49 -0.95 5.93 -2.45
C THR A 49 -0.75 7.19 -1.61
N TRP A 50 0.47 7.73 -1.57
CA TRP A 50 0.75 8.96 -0.83
C TRP A 50 0.02 10.18 -1.42
N VAL A 51 -0.04 10.30 -2.74
CA VAL A 51 -0.79 11.37 -3.43
C VAL A 51 -2.29 11.25 -3.16
N ILE A 52 -2.86 10.05 -3.26
CA ILE A 52 -4.29 9.80 -2.96
C ILE A 52 -4.57 10.15 -1.49
N TYR A 53 -3.72 9.70 -0.57
CA TYR A 53 -3.85 10.01 0.84
C TYR A 53 -3.85 11.53 1.11
N TYR A 54 -2.91 12.26 0.50
CA TYR A 54 -2.83 13.71 0.61
C TYR A 54 -4.11 14.39 0.09
N HIS A 55 -4.60 13.94 -1.08
CA HIS A 55 -5.83 14.46 -1.68
C HIS A 55 -7.06 14.20 -0.79
N VAL A 56 -7.22 12.99 -0.27
CA VAL A 56 -8.32 12.66 0.66
C VAL A 56 -8.24 13.54 1.91
N LYS A 57 -7.05 13.65 2.51
CA LYS A 57 -6.84 14.41 3.75
C LYS A 57 -7.18 15.89 3.62
N TYR A 58 -6.76 16.55 2.54
CA TYR A 58 -6.87 18.02 2.44
C TYR A 58 -7.98 18.51 1.51
N GLN A 59 -8.48 17.70 0.59
CA GLN A 59 -9.55 18.13 -0.32
C GLN A 59 -10.89 17.52 0.02
N VAL A 60 -10.90 16.21 0.35
CA VAL A 60 -12.14 15.47 0.57
C VAL A 60 -12.65 15.73 1.99
N MET A 61 -11.80 15.56 3.01
CA MET A 61 -12.21 15.75 4.41
C MET A 61 -12.51 17.21 4.78
N ASN A 62 -11.96 18.19 4.05
CA ASN A 62 -12.24 19.61 4.28
C ASN A 62 -13.63 20.05 3.75
N LYS A 63 -14.32 19.20 3.00
CA LYS A 63 -15.68 19.46 2.51
C LYS A 63 -16.68 18.75 3.42
N PRO A 64 -17.77 19.41 3.84
CA PRO A 64 -18.82 18.74 4.62
C PRO A 64 -19.36 17.56 3.82
N TYR A 65 -19.50 16.39 4.47
CA TYR A 65 -19.90 15.12 3.85
C TYR A 65 -18.99 14.62 2.71
N GLY A 66 -17.77 15.14 2.56
CA GLY A 66 -16.84 14.66 1.53
C GLY A 66 -16.41 13.21 1.75
N LEU A 67 -16.34 12.76 3.00
CA LEU A 67 -16.12 11.38 3.39
C LEU A 67 -17.14 11.00 4.48
N VAL A 68 -18.03 10.05 4.19
CA VAL A 68 -19.00 9.53 5.16
C VAL A 68 -18.62 8.09 5.50
N CYS A 69 -18.26 7.85 6.75
CA CYS A 69 -17.99 6.52 7.26
C CYS A 69 -19.21 5.99 8.02
N SER A 70 -19.50 4.70 7.88
CA SER A 70 -20.43 4.04 8.81
C SER A 70 -19.83 4.08 10.20
N LYS A 71 -20.67 4.33 11.21
CA LYS A 71 -20.26 4.20 12.61
C LYS A 71 -19.75 2.77 12.86
N PRO A 72 -18.69 2.58 13.66
CA PRO A 72 -18.21 1.25 14.02
C PRO A 72 -19.27 0.48 14.78
N ARG A 73 -19.26 -0.85 14.67
CA ARG A 73 -20.13 -1.72 15.46
C ARG A 73 -19.63 -1.72 16.90
N ILE A 74 -20.56 -1.57 17.84
CA ILE A 74 -20.30 -1.53 19.28
C ILE A 74 -20.85 -2.83 19.88
N PHE A 75 -20.06 -3.47 20.73
CA PHE A 75 -20.42 -4.70 21.44
C PHE A 75 -20.46 -4.50 22.95
N PRO A 76 -21.20 -5.36 23.67
CA PRO A 76 -21.21 -5.38 25.13
C PRO A 76 -19.79 -5.58 25.70
N GLY A 77 -19.42 -4.75 26.68
CA GLY A 77 -18.09 -4.73 27.27
C GLY A 77 -17.06 -3.86 26.53
N ASP A 78 -17.37 -3.31 25.35
CA ASP A 78 -16.50 -2.33 24.69
C ASP A 78 -16.48 -1.00 25.47
N THR A 79 -15.34 -0.30 25.42
CA THR A 79 -15.21 1.05 25.98
C THR A 79 -15.21 2.08 24.85
N ILE A 80 -16.14 3.03 24.89
CA ILE A 80 -16.19 4.14 23.93
C ILE A 80 -15.00 5.07 24.20
N LEU A 81 -14.10 5.26 23.24
CA LEU A 81 -12.88 6.04 23.43
C LEU A 81 -13.15 7.52 23.70
N GLU A 82 -14.21 8.06 23.13
CA GLU A 82 -14.56 9.48 23.25
C GLU A 82 -15.28 9.80 24.57
N THR A 83 -16.02 8.84 25.14
CA THR A 83 -16.88 9.05 26.33
C THR A 83 -16.35 8.33 27.57
N GLY A 84 -15.52 7.30 27.40
CA GLY A 84 -15.04 6.42 28.47
C GLY A 84 -16.09 5.45 29.01
N GLU A 85 -17.30 5.45 28.44
CA GLU A 85 -18.41 4.59 28.86
C GLU A 85 -18.19 3.15 28.41
N VAL A 86 -18.40 2.21 29.33
CA VAL A 86 -18.37 0.77 29.05
C VAL A 86 -19.78 0.32 28.68
N VAL A 87 -19.90 -0.33 27.52
CA VAL A 87 -21.17 -0.80 27.01
C VAL A 87 -21.70 -1.91 27.91
N PRO A 88 -22.95 -1.84 28.39
CA PRO A 88 -23.48 -2.81 29.33
C PRO A 88 -23.50 -4.21 28.70
N PRO A 89 -23.30 -5.27 29.51
CA PRO A 89 -23.45 -6.65 29.06
C PRO A 89 -24.88 -6.89 28.56
N LEU A 90 -25.05 -7.84 27.64
CA LEU A 90 -26.39 -8.32 27.29
C LEU A 90 -27.06 -8.87 28.55
N ALA A 91 -28.38 -8.72 28.64
CA ALA A 91 -29.15 -9.38 29.68
C ALA A 91 -28.83 -10.88 29.66
N GLU A 92 -28.68 -11.48 30.84
CA GLU A 92 -28.43 -12.92 30.96
C GLU A 92 -29.46 -13.67 30.11
N GLU A 93 -28.98 -14.44 29.13
CA GLU A 93 -29.85 -15.33 28.40
C GLU A 93 -30.42 -16.31 29.42
N ILE A 94 -31.76 -16.33 29.55
CA ILE A 94 -32.48 -17.42 30.22
C ILE A 94 -32.31 -18.64 29.32
N SER A 95 -31.10 -19.20 29.30
CA SER A 95 -30.72 -20.37 28.52
C SER A 95 -31.32 -21.58 29.21
N GLY A 96 -32.59 -21.81 28.94
CA GLY A 96 -33.25 -23.10 29.13
C GLY A 96 -32.73 -24.10 28.09
N HIS A 97 -31.47 -24.48 28.21
CA HIS A 97 -30.97 -25.72 27.62
C HIS A 97 -30.89 -26.74 28.75
N HIS A 98 -31.94 -27.55 28.84
CA HIS A 98 -31.93 -28.81 29.58
C HIS A 98 -30.85 -29.75 29.05
#